data_AF-A0A953WJL0-F1
#
_entry.id   AF-A0A953WJL0-F1
#
_cell.length_a   1.000
_cell.length_b   1.000
_cell.length_c   1.000
_cell.angle_alpha   90.00
_cell.angle_beta   90.00
_cell.angle_gamma   90.00
#
_symmetry.space_group_name_H-M   'P 1'
#
loop_
_entity.id
_entity.type
_entity.pdbx_description
1 polymer ?
#
loop_
_entity_poly.entity_id
_entity_poly.type
_entity_poly.pdbx_seq_one_letter_code
_entity_poly.pdbx_strand_id
1 'polypeptide(L)'
;MTESVDKSHDVAHLALASLKELGLASNPRNYEVWYTHIDGRNPALSRDIQKCLGRIGEITQADVDALYSQHIVRVDLAHDVLEVVSRFEHEVIELSELIEASGESAHGRGIELQELSLKLHESTQEYPSVSALLESVLAITKSVRQENQKLERRLAESSDEVAALRRNVEHIQQEAMTDPLTGVRNRKSFDTMIVNLIENAKKTNEPLALVVADIDHFKKFNDQWGHQTGDHVLRLVAEVMSANL
;
A
#
# COMPACT_ATOMS: atom_id res chain seq x y z
N MET A 1 25.11 -9.58 -14.27
CA MET A 1 25.13 -9.18 -12.85
C MET A 1 26.17 -8.11 -12.54
N THR A 2 27.39 -8.17 -13.06
CA THR A 2 28.48 -7.19 -12.81
C THR A 2 28.18 -5.76 -13.29
N GLU A 3 27.56 -5.60 -14.47
CA GLU A 3 27.24 -4.30 -15.07
C GLU A 3 26.19 -3.47 -14.30
N SER A 4 25.33 -4.13 -13.51
CA SER A 4 24.32 -3.47 -12.66
C SER A 4 24.91 -3.02 -11.32
N VAL A 5 26.01 -3.63 -10.89
CA VAL A 5 26.69 -3.30 -9.64
C VAL A 5 27.61 -2.09 -9.88
N ASP A 6 28.33 -2.04 -11.00
CA ASP A 6 29.15 -0.89 -11.40
C ASP A 6 28.32 0.40 -11.52
N LYS A 7 27.17 0.34 -12.22
CA LYS A 7 26.27 1.49 -12.35
C LYS A 7 25.75 2.00 -11.00
N SER A 8 25.42 1.08 -10.09
CA SER A 8 24.97 1.45 -8.74
C SER A 8 26.09 2.11 -7.92
N HIS A 9 27.34 1.66 -8.09
CA HIS A 9 28.51 2.28 -7.47
C HIS A 9 28.79 3.68 -8.02
N ASP A 10 28.67 3.88 -9.33
CA ASP A 10 28.86 5.19 -9.96
C ASP A 10 27.83 6.21 -9.49
N VAL A 11 26.55 5.82 -9.43
CA VAL A 11 25.46 6.66 -8.90
C VAL A 11 25.70 7.01 -7.43
N ALA A 12 26.13 6.05 -6.60
CA ALA A 12 26.46 6.28 -5.20
C ALA A 12 27.60 7.30 -5.03
N HIS A 13 28.65 7.18 -5.83
CA HIS A 13 29.77 8.11 -5.80
C HIS A 13 29.35 9.54 -6.21
N LEU A 14 28.54 9.68 -7.25
CA LEU A 14 28.01 10.97 -7.70
C LEU A 14 27.07 11.60 -6.66
N ALA A 15 26.25 10.80 -5.98
CA ALA A 15 25.38 11.28 -4.91
C ALA A 15 26.18 11.86 -3.74
N LEU A 16 27.20 11.14 -3.27
CA LEU A 16 28.06 11.60 -2.18
C LEU A 16 28.87 12.85 -2.57
N ALA A 17 29.39 12.89 -3.81
CA ALA A 17 30.10 14.05 -4.32
C ALA A 17 29.19 15.30 -4.36
N SER A 18 27.96 15.14 -4.83
CA SER A 18 26.97 16.22 -4.91
C SER A 18 26.55 16.74 -3.53
N LEU A 19 26.37 15.85 -2.55
CA LEU A 19 26.08 16.27 -1.17
C LEU A 19 27.22 17.08 -0.55
N LYS A 20 28.47 16.69 -0.84
CA LYS A 20 29.66 17.38 -0.36
C LYS A 20 29.81 18.77 -1.00
N GLU A 21 29.52 18.89 -2.30
CA GLU A 21 29.55 20.17 -3.02
C GLU A 21 28.49 21.16 -2.51
N LEU A 22 27.32 20.65 -2.12
CA LEU A 22 26.21 21.43 -1.57
C LEU A 22 26.31 21.69 -0.06
N GLY A 23 27.37 21.20 0.61
CA GLY A 23 27.55 21.39 2.06
C GLY A 23 26.54 20.63 2.94
N LEU A 24 25.85 19.63 2.39
CA LEU A 24 24.84 18.83 3.09
C LEU A 24 25.46 17.63 3.82
N ALA A 25 24.87 17.23 4.95
CA ALA A 25 25.31 16.04 5.67
C ALA A 25 25.08 14.77 4.83
N SER A 26 26.06 13.88 4.76
CA SER A 26 25.95 12.55 4.10
C SER A 26 25.21 11.53 4.98
N ASN A 27 24.08 11.94 5.55
CA ASN A 27 23.22 11.03 6.30
C ASN A 27 22.38 10.16 5.33
N PRO A 28 21.81 9.04 5.79
CA PRO A 28 21.02 8.14 4.93
C PRO A 28 19.90 8.85 4.16
N ARG A 29 19.22 9.79 4.81
CA ARG A 29 18.09 10.55 4.25
C ARG A 29 18.50 11.40 3.04
N ASN A 30 19.53 12.22 3.22
CA ASN A 30 20.04 13.11 2.18
C ASN A 30 20.65 12.30 1.04
N TYR A 31 21.35 11.21 1.37
CA TYR A 31 21.88 10.27 0.40
C TYR A 31 20.77 9.68 -0.47
N GLU A 32 19.66 9.25 0.13
CA GLU A 32 18.55 8.64 -0.60
C GLU A 32 17.88 9.61 -1.57
N VAL A 33 17.70 10.88 -1.18
CA VAL A 33 17.17 11.92 -2.08
C VAL A 33 18.09 12.12 -3.29
N TRP A 34 19.41 12.20 -3.07
CA TRP A 34 20.37 12.48 -4.14
C TRP A 34 20.65 11.25 -5.00
N TYR A 35 20.66 10.07 -4.38
CA TYR A 35 20.74 8.80 -5.09
C TYR A 35 19.53 8.64 -6.01
N THR A 36 18.31 8.84 -5.49
CA THR A 36 17.07 8.74 -6.28
C THR A 36 17.00 9.79 -7.40
N HIS A 37 17.57 10.98 -7.17
CA HIS A 37 17.71 12.02 -8.17
C HIS A 37 18.64 11.61 -9.32
N ILE A 38 19.85 11.15 -8.99
CA ILE A 38 20.90 10.81 -9.98
C ILE A 38 20.57 9.52 -10.72
N ASP A 39 19.96 8.56 -10.04
CA ASP A 39 19.51 7.31 -10.63
C ASP A 39 18.28 7.50 -11.55
N GLY A 40 17.64 8.67 -11.50
CA GLY A 40 16.56 9.04 -12.40
C GLY A 40 15.25 8.29 -12.19
N ARG A 41 15.12 7.48 -11.11
CA ARG A 41 13.88 6.76 -10.78
C ARG A 41 12.72 7.70 -10.42
N ASN A 42 13.00 8.91 -9.95
CA ASN A 42 11.98 9.91 -9.61
C ASN A 42 12.23 11.28 -10.28
N PRO A 43 11.76 11.46 -11.52
CA PRO A 43 11.76 12.73 -12.25
C PRO A 43 10.96 13.87 -11.59
N ALA A 44 9.94 13.57 -10.79
CA ALA A 44 9.23 14.60 -10.03
C ALA A 44 10.14 15.20 -8.95
N LEU A 45 10.81 14.34 -8.18
CA LEU A 45 11.85 14.73 -7.22
C LEU A 45 12.97 15.52 -7.91
N SER A 46 13.44 15.05 -9.06
CA SER A 46 14.52 15.70 -9.81
C SER A 46 14.15 17.10 -10.29
N ARG A 47 12.91 17.31 -10.75
CA ARG A 47 12.42 18.65 -11.14
C ARG A 47 12.31 19.57 -9.94
N ASP A 48 11.85 19.08 -8.80
CA ASP A 48 11.71 19.92 -7.61
C ASP A 48 13.08 20.24 -6.98
N ILE A 49 14.06 19.32 -7.02
CA ILE A 49 15.46 19.60 -6.71
C ILE A 49 16.01 20.70 -7.63
N GLN A 50 15.78 20.60 -8.95
CA GLN A 50 16.23 21.62 -9.91
C GLN A 50 15.57 22.99 -9.65
N LYS A 51 14.30 23.03 -9.25
CA LYS A 51 13.63 24.29 -8.85
C LYS A 51 14.25 24.88 -7.59
N CYS A 52 14.58 24.06 -6.59
CA CYS A 52 15.27 24.50 -5.37
C CYS A 52 16.65 25.06 -5.69
N LEU A 53 17.43 24.38 -6.54
CA LEU A 53 18.74 24.84 -6.99
C LEU A 53 18.66 26.14 -7.83
N GLY A 54 17.55 26.38 -8.53
CA GLY A 54 17.32 27.60 -9.31
C GLY A 54 16.92 28.85 -8.51
N ARG A 55 16.50 28.70 -7.24
CA ARG A 55 16.09 29.81 -6.37
C ARG A 55 17.25 30.21 -5.45
N ILE A 56 18.12 31.11 -5.94
CA ILE A 56 19.11 31.86 -5.15
C ILE A 56 19.92 30.96 -4.18
N GLY A 57 20.71 30.05 -4.74
CA GLY A 57 22.06 29.79 -4.25
C GLY A 57 22.30 28.60 -3.34
N GLU A 58 21.43 28.23 -2.42
CA GLU A 58 21.73 27.13 -1.48
C GLU A 58 20.49 26.32 -1.12
N ILE A 59 20.54 25.01 -1.36
CA ILE A 59 19.52 24.08 -0.89
C ILE A 59 19.76 23.81 0.60
N THR A 60 18.78 24.11 1.44
CA THR A 60 18.93 23.94 2.90
C THR A 60 18.55 22.52 3.32
N GLN A 61 18.97 22.10 4.52
CA GLN A 61 18.54 20.82 5.10
C GLN A 61 17.00 20.72 5.19
N ALA A 62 16.30 21.84 5.43
CA ALA A 62 14.84 21.87 5.49
C ALA A 62 14.20 21.60 4.11
N ASP A 63 14.83 22.07 3.03
CA ASP A 63 14.39 21.78 1.66
C ASP A 63 14.57 20.29 1.33
N VAL A 64 15.70 19.71 1.75
CA VAL A 64 15.97 18.27 1.60
C VAL A 64 14.95 17.43 2.38
N ASP A 65 14.63 17.83 3.61
CA ASP A 65 13.64 17.15 4.44
C ASP A 65 12.23 17.21 3.83
N ALA A 66 11.87 18.35 3.23
CA ALA A 66 10.61 18.53 2.51
C ALA A 66 10.56 17.63 1.25
N LEU A 67 11.64 17.62 0.46
CA LEU A 67 11.77 16.77 -0.73
C LEU A 67 11.66 15.28 -0.37
N TYR A 68 12.35 14.84 0.69
CA TYR A 68 12.28 13.47 1.19
C TYR A 68 10.85 13.09 1.59
N SER A 69 10.20 13.93 2.38
CA SER A 69 8.84 13.67 2.88
C SER A 69 7.80 13.65 1.77
N GLN A 70 7.96 14.51 0.76
CA GLN A 70 7.03 14.64 -0.35
C GLN A 70 7.18 13.53 -1.39
N HIS A 71 8.41 13.12 -1.69
CA HIS A 71 8.71 12.27 -2.85
C HIS A 71 9.10 10.84 -2.51
N ILE A 72 9.76 10.62 -1.36
CA ILE A 72 10.27 9.30 -0.96
C ILE A 72 9.29 8.66 0.02
N VAL A 73 9.03 9.31 1.17
CA VAL A 73 8.15 8.75 2.23
C VAL A 73 6.72 8.46 1.74
N ARG A 74 6.15 9.31 0.88
CA ARG A 74 4.78 9.12 0.37
C ARG A 74 4.61 7.93 -0.58
N VAL A 75 5.68 7.39 -1.17
CA VAL A 75 5.60 6.21 -2.05
C VAL A 75 5.75 4.94 -1.24
N ASP A 76 6.79 4.88 -0.42
CA ASP A 76 7.13 3.67 0.33
C ASP A 76 6.11 3.44 1.44
N LEU A 77 5.67 4.47 2.17
CA LEU A 77 4.69 4.30 3.24
C LEU A 77 3.35 3.74 2.72
N ALA A 78 2.90 4.13 1.53
CA ALA A 78 1.64 3.61 0.98
C ALA A 78 1.78 2.15 0.53
N HIS A 79 2.91 1.79 -0.08
CA HIS A 79 3.19 0.42 -0.49
C HIS A 79 3.37 -0.50 0.72
N ASP A 80 4.18 -0.07 1.69
CA ASP A 80 4.44 -0.80 2.94
C ASP A 80 3.15 -1.01 3.74
N VAL A 81 2.29 0.01 3.83
CA VAL A 81 0.99 -0.11 4.50
C VAL A 81 0.09 -1.11 3.80
N LEU A 82 0.00 -1.08 2.46
CA LEU A 82 -0.82 -2.04 1.72
C LEU A 82 -0.29 -3.48 1.85
N GLU A 83 1.02 -3.68 1.88
CA GLU A 83 1.62 -4.99 2.09
C GLU A 83 1.32 -5.53 3.50
N VAL A 84 1.49 -4.69 4.53
CA VAL A 84 1.16 -5.05 5.91
C VAL A 84 -0.33 -5.37 6.06
N VAL A 85 -1.20 -4.56 5.45
CA VAL A 85 -2.65 -4.80 5.42
C VAL A 85 -2.99 -6.13 4.76
N SER A 86 -2.37 -6.45 3.62
CA SER A 86 -2.62 -7.70 2.91
C SER A 86 -2.18 -8.94 3.70
N ARG A 87 -1.04 -8.85 4.41
CA ARG A 87 -0.60 -9.91 5.33
C ARG A 87 -1.57 -10.09 6.50
N PHE A 88 -2.03 -8.98 7.07
CA PHE A 88 -2.99 -9.01 8.17
C PHE A 88 -4.35 -9.60 7.75
N GLU A 89 -4.84 -9.28 6.54
CA GLU A 89 -6.06 -9.90 5.99
C GLU A 89 -5.95 -11.43 5.92
N HIS A 90 -4.80 -11.96 5.48
CA HIS A 90 -4.56 -13.41 5.46
C HIS A 90 -4.60 -14.01 6.87
N GLU A 91 -3.94 -13.38 7.85
CA GLU A 91 -3.96 -13.85 9.24
C GLU A 91 -5.38 -13.81 9.84
N VAL A 92 -6.17 -12.79 9.53
CA VAL A 92 -7.55 -12.66 10.00
C VAL A 92 -8.45 -13.76 9.42
N ILE A 93 -8.29 -14.07 8.13
CA ILE A 93 -9.03 -15.15 7.48
C ILE A 93 -8.68 -16.49 8.13
N GLU A 94 -7.38 -16.78 8.29
CA GLU A 94 -6.91 -18.02 8.91
C GLU A 94 -7.40 -18.16 10.37
N LEU A 95 -7.36 -17.08 11.15
CA LEU A 95 -7.89 -17.08 12.51
C LEU A 95 -9.42 -17.27 12.54
N SER A 96 -10.15 -16.72 11.57
CA SER A 96 -11.60 -16.89 11.49
C SER A 96 -11.96 -18.36 11.25
N GLU A 97 -11.29 -19.01 10.30
CA GLU A 97 -11.49 -20.44 10.01
C GLU A 97 -11.17 -21.32 11.23
N LEU A 98 -10.10 -21.02 11.96
CA LEU A 98 -9.73 -21.75 13.18
C LEU A 98 -10.75 -21.59 14.30
N ILE A 99 -11.27 -20.39 14.53
CA ILE A 99 -12.26 -20.13 15.57
C ILE A 99 -13.59 -20.80 15.21
N GLU A 100 -14.01 -20.72 13.94
CA GLU A 100 -15.22 -21.37 13.44
C GLU A 100 -15.16 -22.89 13.66
N ALA A 101 -14.06 -23.54 13.24
CA ALA A 101 -13.84 -24.97 13.46
C ALA A 101 -13.83 -25.35 14.95
N SER A 102 -13.26 -24.50 15.81
CA SER A 102 -13.30 -24.69 17.26
C SER A 102 -14.72 -24.51 17.83
N GLY A 103 -15.51 -23.57 17.29
CA GLY A 103 -16.89 -23.31 17.65
C GLY A 103 -17.81 -24.47 17.33
N GLU A 104 -17.71 -25.01 16.11
CA GLU A 104 -18.45 -26.21 15.67
C GLU A 104 -18.10 -27.42 16.54
N SER A 105 -16.81 -27.67 16.79
CA SER A 105 -16.35 -28.76 17.64
C SER A 105 -16.87 -28.64 19.08
N ALA A 106 -16.86 -27.43 19.65
CA ALA A 106 -17.40 -27.16 20.98
C ALA A 106 -18.93 -27.34 21.02
N HIS A 107 -19.63 -26.99 19.94
CA HIS A 107 -21.07 -27.19 19.83
C HIS A 107 -21.44 -28.67 19.78
N GLY A 108 -20.76 -29.47 18.94
CA GLY A 108 -20.97 -30.92 18.84
C GLY A 108 -20.73 -31.63 20.17
N ARG A 109 -19.61 -31.35 20.84
CA ARG A 109 -19.33 -31.89 22.19
C ARG A 109 -20.38 -31.50 23.22
N GLY A 110 -20.90 -30.27 23.14
CA GLY A 110 -21.98 -29.81 24.02
C GLY A 110 -23.27 -30.62 23.86
N ILE A 111 -23.64 -30.97 22.62
CA ILE A 111 -24.81 -31.82 22.32
C ILE A 111 -24.60 -33.23 22.87
N GLU A 112 -23.45 -33.84 22.59
CA GLU A 112 -23.12 -35.19 23.07
C GLU A 112 -23.14 -35.29 24.60
N LEU A 113 -22.52 -34.32 25.29
CA LEU A 113 -22.52 -34.25 26.75
C LEU A 113 -23.92 -34.07 27.32
N GLN A 114 -24.79 -33.32 26.64
CA GLN A 114 -26.15 -33.09 27.08
C GLN A 114 -27.02 -34.35 26.91
N GLU A 115 -26.82 -35.10 25.83
CA GLU A 115 -27.47 -36.39 25.62
C GLU A 115 -27.01 -37.43 26.65
N LEU A 116 -25.69 -37.48 26.93
CA LEU A 116 -25.13 -38.31 27.99
C LEU A 116 -25.69 -37.95 29.36
N SER A 117 -25.86 -36.64 29.65
CA SER A 117 -26.46 -36.16 30.90
C SER A 117 -27.89 -36.64 31.07
N LEU A 118 -28.71 -36.55 30.03
CA LEU A 118 -30.10 -37.04 30.08
C LEU A 118 -30.16 -38.56 30.32
N LYS A 119 -29.34 -39.35 29.60
CA LYS A 119 -29.27 -40.81 29.77
C LYS A 119 -28.80 -41.22 31.18
N LEU A 120 -27.81 -40.51 31.73
CA LEU A 120 -27.31 -40.73 33.08
C LEU A 120 -28.34 -40.30 34.15
N HIS A 121 -29.07 -39.21 33.94
CA HIS A 121 -30.11 -38.77 34.88
C HIS A 121 -31.27 -39.77 34.96
N GLU A 122 -31.61 -40.44 33.84
CA GLU A 122 -32.61 -41.53 33.81
C GLU A 122 -32.11 -42.84 34.46
N SER A 123 -30.81 -43.14 34.38
CA SER A 123 -30.21 -44.37 34.95
C SER A 123 -29.68 -44.25 36.38
N THR A 124 -29.58 -43.04 36.95
CA THR A 124 -28.79 -42.84 38.17
C THR A 124 -29.50 -42.00 39.24
N GLN A 125 -30.28 -42.66 40.09
CA GLN A 125 -30.61 -42.14 41.43
C GLN A 125 -29.44 -42.31 42.44
N GLU A 126 -28.34 -42.95 42.03
CA GLU A 126 -27.35 -43.55 42.93
C GLU A 126 -26.02 -42.78 43.05
N TYR A 127 -25.70 -41.83 42.16
CA TYR A 127 -24.41 -41.10 42.16
C TYR A 127 -24.56 -39.58 41.89
N PRO A 128 -24.98 -38.78 42.89
CA PRO A 128 -25.17 -37.33 42.76
C PRO A 128 -23.91 -36.56 42.34
N SER A 129 -22.73 -37.06 42.70
CA SER A 129 -21.44 -36.43 42.39
C SER A 129 -21.11 -36.44 40.89
N VAL A 130 -21.53 -37.48 40.16
CA VAL A 130 -21.30 -37.60 38.71
C VAL A 130 -22.18 -36.62 37.94
N SER A 131 -23.45 -36.46 38.37
CA SER A 131 -24.36 -35.45 37.80
C SER A 131 -23.79 -34.03 37.97
N ALA A 132 -23.28 -33.71 39.17
CA ALA A 132 -22.69 -32.39 39.44
C ALA A 132 -21.43 -32.10 38.59
N LEU A 133 -20.56 -33.09 38.39
CA LEU A 133 -19.39 -32.95 37.49
C LEU A 133 -19.81 -32.72 36.04
N LEU A 134 -20.82 -33.45 35.57
CA LEU A 134 -21.30 -33.34 34.20
C LEU A 134 -21.98 -31.99 33.93
N GLU A 135 -22.78 -31.49 34.86
CA GLU A 135 -23.32 -30.13 34.83
C GLU A 135 -22.21 -29.08 34.76
N SER A 136 -21.12 -29.27 35.52
CA SER A 136 -19.95 -28.39 35.46
C SER A 136 -19.27 -28.40 34.09
N VAL A 137 -19.05 -29.58 33.48
CA VAL A 137 -18.46 -29.70 32.13
C VAL A 137 -19.35 -29.08 31.06
N LEU A 138 -20.68 -29.27 31.16
CA LEU A 138 -21.65 -28.62 30.28
C LEU A 138 -21.61 -27.09 30.40
N ALA A 139 -21.52 -26.57 31.64
CA ALA A 139 -21.39 -25.14 31.89
C ALA A 139 -20.10 -24.57 31.28
N ILE A 140 -18.96 -25.25 31.46
CA ILE A 140 -17.67 -24.85 30.86
C ILE A 140 -17.76 -24.86 29.33
N THR A 141 -18.31 -25.92 28.75
CA THR A 141 -18.45 -26.05 27.28
C THR A 141 -19.32 -24.94 26.70
N LYS A 142 -20.43 -24.61 27.37
CA LYS A 142 -21.29 -23.49 26.99
C LYS A 142 -20.57 -22.15 27.10
N SER A 143 -19.77 -21.94 28.15
CA SER A 143 -18.96 -20.73 28.33
C SER A 143 -17.93 -20.57 27.22
N VAL A 144 -17.19 -21.64 26.88
CA VAL A 144 -16.23 -21.62 25.77
C VAL A 144 -16.91 -21.30 24.44
N ARG A 145 -18.09 -21.89 24.17
CA ARG A 145 -18.86 -21.59 22.96
C ARG A 145 -19.26 -20.11 22.89
N GLN A 146 -19.70 -19.54 24.00
CA GLN A 146 -20.08 -18.12 24.06
C GLN A 146 -18.88 -17.19 23.85
N GLU A 147 -17.72 -17.54 24.41
CA GLU A 147 -16.48 -16.76 24.21
C GLU A 147 -16.03 -16.84 22.75
N ASN A 148 -16.03 -18.03 22.13
CA ASN A 148 -15.70 -18.19 20.71
C ASN A 148 -16.62 -17.36 19.80
N GLN A 149 -17.94 -17.41 20.02
CA GLN A 149 -18.90 -16.58 19.25
C GLN A 149 -18.64 -15.07 19.40
N LYS A 150 -18.15 -14.64 20.56
CA LYS A 150 -17.78 -13.23 20.80
C LYS A 150 -16.48 -12.88 20.08
N LEU A 151 -15.51 -13.79 20.03
CA LEU A 151 -14.27 -13.63 19.27
C LEU A 151 -14.55 -13.57 17.76
N GLU A 152 -15.41 -14.45 17.22
CA GLU A 152 -15.84 -14.43 15.81
C GLU A 152 -16.39 -13.07 15.41
N ARG A 153 -17.30 -12.50 16.23
CA ARG A 153 -17.87 -11.17 15.96
C ARG A 153 -16.82 -10.08 15.94
N ARG A 154 -15.91 -10.06 16.92
CA ARG A 154 -14.82 -9.07 16.98
C ARG A 154 -13.87 -9.19 15.79
N LEU A 155 -13.61 -10.41 15.35
CA LEU A 155 -12.75 -10.66 14.21
C LEU A 155 -13.39 -10.18 12.90
N ALA A 156 -14.70 -10.41 12.74
CA ALA A 156 -15.47 -9.86 11.63
C ALA A 156 -15.47 -8.32 11.64
N GLU A 157 -15.73 -7.69 12.79
CA GLU A 157 -15.66 -6.23 12.95
C GLU A 157 -14.26 -5.69 12.57
N SER A 158 -13.19 -6.33 13.05
CA SER A 158 -11.83 -5.94 12.71
C SER A 158 -11.50 -6.12 11.23
N SER A 159 -12.03 -7.19 10.60
CA SER A 159 -11.88 -7.43 9.16
C SER A 159 -12.51 -6.30 8.34
N ASP A 160 -13.70 -5.85 8.73
CA ASP A 160 -14.41 -4.75 8.06
C ASP A 160 -13.64 -3.42 8.20
N GLU A 161 -13.06 -3.16 9.37
CA GLU A 161 -12.22 -1.97 9.60
C GLU A 161 -10.96 -1.98 8.71
N VAL A 162 -10.29 -3.13 8.60
CA VAL A 162 -9.10 -3.30 7.74
C VAL A 162 -9.47 -3.07 6.28
N ALA A 163 -10.58 -3.62 5.81
CA ALA A 163 -11.08 -3.40 4.46
C ALA A 163 -11.44 -1.92 4.19
N ALA A 164 -11.91 -1.19 5.19
CA ALA A 164 -12.14 0.24 5.09
C ALA A 164 -10.82 1.04 5.02
N LEU A 165 -9.84 0.71 5.87
CA LEU A 165 -8.51 1.33 5.85
C LEU A 165 -7.82 1.13 4.50
N ARG A 166 -7.87 -0.08 3.95
CA ARG A 166 -7.33 -0.39 2.63
C ARG A 166 -7.90 0.51 1.54
N ARG A 167 -9.23 0.62 1.46
CA ARG A 167 -9.90 1.49 0.48
C ARG A 167 -9.45 2.95 0.59
N ASN A 168 -9.27 3.44 1.82
CA ASN A 168 -8.77 4.79 2.03
C ASN A 168 -7.32 4.96 1.54
N VAL A 169 -6.45 3.99 1.83
CA VAL A 169 -5.05 4.01 1.38
C VAL A 169 -4.98 3.93 -0.15
N GLU A 170 -5.75 3.05 -0.78
CA GLU A 170 -5.86 2.93 -2.24
C GLU A 170 -6.37 4.25 -2.86
N HIS A 171 -7.38 4.88 -2.27
CA HIS A 171 -7.89 6.17 -2.74
C HIS A 171 -6.83 7.27 -2.67
N ILE A 172 -6.14 7.40 -1.53
CA ILE A 172 -5.05 8.37 -1.35
C ILE A 172 -3.93 8.11 -2.37
N GLN A 173 -3.62 6.83 -2.63
CA GLN A 173 -2.62 6.45 -3.61
C GLN A 173 -3.07 6.82 -5.03
N GLN A 174 -4.33 6.57 -5.39
CA GLN A 174 -4.88 6.94 -6.70
C GLN A 174 -4.85 8.46 -6.91
N GLU A 175 -5.28 9.25 -5.92
CA GLU A 175 -5.20 10.72 -5.98
C GLU A 175 -3.74 11.19 -6.14
N ALA A 176 -2.81 10.57 -5.41
CA ALA A 176 -1.38 10.90 -5.51
C ALA A 176 -0.74 10.51 -6.84
N MET A 177 -1.34 9.57 -7.58
CA MET A 177 -0.83 9.02 -8.85
C MET A 177 -1.56 9.56 -10.09
N THR A 178 -2.55 10.44 -9.90
CA THR A 178 -3.36 11.04 -10.97
C THR A 178 -3.06 12.53 -11.10
N ASP A 179 -3.16 13.06 -12.33
CA ASP A 179 -3.08 14.49 -12.59
C ASP A 179 -4.45 15.14 -12.33
N PRO A 180 -4.54 16.15 -11.44
CA PRO A 180 -5.84 16.69 -11.03
C PRO A 180 -6.53 17.52 -12.11
N LEU A 181 -5.80 18.00 -13.13
CA LEU A 181 -6.38 18.78 -14.22
C LEU A 181 -7.03 17.87 -15.27
N THR A 182 -6.34 16.79 -15.64
CA THR A 182 -6.68 15.94 -16.78
C THR A 182 -7.24 14.58 -16.41
N GLY A 183 -7.07 14.13 -15.16
CA GLY A 183 -7.54 12.82 -14.68
C GLY A 183 -6.71 11.63 -15.15
N VAL A 184 -5.66 11.85 -15.95
CA VAL A 184 -4.75 10.78 -16.40
C VAL A 184 -3.67 10.51 -15.37
N ARG A 185 -2.99 9.36 -15.49
CA ARG A 185 -1.84 9.03 -14.66
C ARG A 185 -0.79 10.13 -14.75
N ASN A 186 -0.36 10.62 -13.60
CA ASN A 186 0.63 11.67 -13.54
C ASN A 186 2.04 11.11 -13.80
N ARG A 187 3.01 12.01 -13.90
CA ARG A 187 4.41 11.66 -14.18
C ARG A 187 4.97 10.63 -13.19
N LYS A 188 4.63 10.75 -11.90
CA LYS A 188 5.10 9.83 -10.85
C LYS A 188 4.58 8.40 -11.09
N SER A 189 3.32 8.27 -11.49
CA SER A 189 2.74 6.98 -11.88
C SER A 189 3.44 6.39 -13.10
N PHE A 190 3.72 7.20 -14.12
CA PHE A 190 4.48 6.78 -15.30
C PHE A 190 5.86 6.24 -14.93
N ASP A 191 6.63 6.98 -14.13
CA ASP A 191 8.00 6.61 -13.77
C ASP A 191 8.05 5.30 -12.96
N THR A 192 7.05 5.07 -12.12
CA THR A 192 6.92 3.80 -11.37
C THR A 192 6.52 2.65 -12.29
N MET A 193 5.59 2.88 -13.20
CA MET A 193 5.03 1.84 -14.07
C MET A 193 6.00 1.40 -15.17
N ILE A 194 6.75 2.31 -15.76
CA ILE A 194 7.63 2.01 -16.89
C ILE A 194 8.76 1.04 -16.52
N VAL A 195 9.26 1.11 -15.28
CA VAL A 195 10.27 0.17 -14.76
C VAL A 195 9.72 -1.26 -14.77
N ASN A 196 8.52 -1.45 -14.21
CA ASN A 196 7.84 -2.74 -14.17
C ASN A 196 7.51 -3.27 -15.57
N LEU A 197 7.06 -2.40 -16.49
CA LEU A 197 6.78 -2.78 -17.87
C LEU A 197 8.04 -3.22 -18.63
N ILE A 198 9.17 -2.54 -18.42
CA ILE A 198 10.46 -2.92 -19.02
C ILE A 198 10.92 -4.27 -18.47
N GLU A 199 10.84 -4.50 -17.17
CA GLU A 199 11.20 -5.79 -16.58
C GLU A 199 10.30 -6.93 -17.07
N ASN A 200 9.00 -6.68 -17.18
CA ASN A 200 8.06 -7.67 -17.68
C ASN A 200 8.33 -8.00 -19.15
N ALA A 201 8.49 -7.00 -20.01
CA ALA A 201 8.83 -7.19 -21.42
C ALA A 201 10.13 -7.99 -21.62
N LYS A 202 11.14 -7.77 -20.76
CA LYS A 202 12.37 -8.59 -20.75
C LYS A 202 12.12 -10.04 -20.34
N LYS A 203 11.25 -10.28 -19.37
CA LYS A 203 10.90 -11.63 -18.87
C LYS A 203 10.03 -12.40 -19.87
N THR A 204 9.04 -11.74 -20.47
CA THR A 204 8.09 -12.36 -21.42
C THR A 204 8.58 -12.35 -22.85
N ASN A 205 9.64 -11.59 -23.15
CA ASN A 205 10.18 -11.36 -24.49
C ASN A 205 9.13 -10.73 -25.45
N GLU A 206 8.22 -9.93 -24.89
CA GLU A 206 7.21 -9.19 -25.66
C GLU A 206 7.72 -7.80 -26.07
N PRO A 207 7.36 -7.30 -27.26
CA PRO A 207 7.76 -5.98 -27.71
C PRO A 207 7.05 -4.88 -26.90
N LEU A 208 7.82 -3.90 -26.42
CA LEU A 208 7.33 -2.72 -25.71
C LEU A 208 7.60 -1.45 -26.53
N ALA A 209 6.59 -0.59 -26.67
CA ALA A 209 6.71 0.71 -27.33
C ALA A 209 6.33 1.85 -26.37
N LEU A 210 6.97 3.01 -26.53
CA LEU A 210 6.68 4.23 -25.78
C LEU A 210 6.37 5.36 -26.76
N VAL A 211 5.24 6.04 -26.55
CA VAL A 211 4.83 7.21 -27.33
C VAL A 211 4.91 8.44 -26.42
N VAL A 212 5.55 9.50 -26.93
CA VAL A 212 5.62 10.81 -26.27
C VAL A 212 5.03 11.84 -27.22
N ALA A 213 4.07 12.62 -26.74
CA ALA A 213 3.37 13.64 -27.50
C ALA A 213 3.43 14.99 -26.77
N ASP A 214 3.48 16.08 -27.53
CA ASP A 214 3.43 17.45 -27.04
C ASP A 214 2.42 18.27 -27.87
N ILE A 215 1.81 19.29 -27.26
CA ILE A 215 0.84 20.14 -27.95
C ILE A 215 1.58 21.30 -28.61
N ASP A 216 1.61 21.30 -29.94
CA ASP A 216 2.28 22.33 -30.73
C ASP A 216 1.76 23.74 -30.40
N HIS A 217 2.70 24.67 -30.18
CA HIS A 217 2.42 26.09 -29.94
C HIS A 217 1.46 26.38 -28.77
N PHE A 218 1.31 25.47 -27.80
CA PHE A 218 0.36 25.63 -26.68
C PHE A 218 0.54 26.92 -25.87
N LYS A 219 1.77 27.41 -25.73
CA LYS A 219 2.04 28.71 -25.08
C LYS A 219 1.38 29.88 -25.81
N LYS A 220 1.50 29.94 -27.14
CA LYS A 220 0.87 31.00 -27.95
C LYS A 220 -0.66 30.96 -27.84
N PHE A 221 -1.22 29.76 -27.76
CA PHE A 221 -2.64 29.57 -27.53
C PHE A 221 -3.07 30.14 -26.16
N ASN A 222 -2.33 29.81 -25.10
CA ASN A 222 -2.60 30.35 -23.75
C ASN A 222 -2.45 31.88 -23.70
N ASP A 223 -1.45 32.44 -24.38
CA ASP A 223 -1.23 33.88 -24.45
C ASP A 223 -2.40 34.60 -25.16
N GLN A 224 -3.08 33.93 -26.11
CA GLN A 224 -4.20 34.49 -26.87
C GLN A 224 -5.57 34.29 -26.19
N TRP A 225 -5.80 33.14 -25.57
CA TRP A 225 -7.13 32.72 -25.10
C TRP A 225 -7.22 32.55 -23.58
N GLY A 226 -6.13 32.77 -22.86
CA GLY A 226 -6.02 32.63 -21.41
C GLY A 226 -5.84 31.19 -20.94
N HIS A 227 -5.23 31.04 -19.77
CA HIS A 227 -4.89 29.74 -19.17
C HIS A 227 -6.11 28.84 -18.92
N GLN A 228 -7.26 29.40 -18.53
CA GLN A 228 -8.49 28.62 -18.30
C GLN A 228 -8.95 27.88 -19.57
N THR A 229 -8.84 28.54 -20.73
CA THR A 229 -9.16 27.91 -22.02
C THR A 229 -8.12 26.84 -22.37
N GLY A 230 -6.84 27.08 -22.06
CA GLY A 230 -5.77 26.09 -22.17
C GLY A 230 -6.02 24.83 -21.36
N ASP A 231 -6.49 24.97 -20.12
CA ASP A 231 -6.83 23.85 -19.24
C ASP A 231 -7.93 22.96 -19.83
N HIS A 232 -8.93 23.55 -20.51
CA HIS A 232 -9.94 22.79 -21.24
C HIS A 232 -9.36 22.01 -22.42
N VAL A 233 -8.42 22.60 -23.15
CA VAL A 233 -7.71 21.90 -24.24
C VAL A 233 -6.92 20.71 -23.69
N LEU A 234 -6.21 20.88 -22.57
CA LEU A 234 -5.47 19.78 -21.93
C LEU A 234 -6.38 18.63 -21.51
N ARG A 235 -7.56 18.91 -20.94
CA ARG A 235 -8.55 17.88 -20.61
C ARG A 235 -9.02 17.12 -21.85
N LEU A 236 -9.34 17.84 -22.92
CA LEU A 236 -9.83 17.22 -24.16
C LEU A 236 -8.76 16.32 -24.79
N VAL A 237 -7.51 16.78 -24.85
CA VAL A 237 -6.40 15.97 -25.38
C VAL A 237 -6.21 14.71 -24.54
N ALA A 238 -6.21 14.84 -23.22
CA ALA A 238 -6.10 13.71 -22.30
C ALA A 238 -7.23 12.69 -22.46
N GLU A 239 -8.47 13.15 -22.64
CA GLU A 239 -9.64 12.31 -22.88
C GLU A 239 -9.51 11.53 -24.20
N VAL A 240 -9.12 12.22 -25.28
CA VAL A 240 -8.89 11.59 -26.59
C VAL A 240 -7.77 10.56 -26.52
N MET A 241 -6.66 10.86 -25.86
CA MET A 241 -5.56 9.90 -25.70
C MET A 241 -6.00 8.67 -24.91
N SER A 242 -6.75 8.85 -23.82
CA SER A 242 -7.21 7.74 -22.96
C SER A 242 -8.25 6.84 -23.64
N ALA A 243 -8.98 7.34 -24.63
CA ALA A 243 -9.98 6.57 -25.37
C ALA A 243 -9.38 5.75 -26.53
N ASN A 244 -8.16 6.07 -26.98
CA ASN A 244 -7.56 5.52 -28.21
C ASN A 244 -6.23 4.78 -27.98
N LEU A 245 -5.71 4.75 -26.75
CA LEU A 245 -4.49 4.06 -26.34
C LEU A 245 -4.81 3.08 -25.20
#